data_AF-A0A1H5WX62-F1
#
_entry.id   AF-A0A1H5WX62-F1
#
_cell.length_a   1.000
_cell.length_b   1.000
_cell.length_c   1.000
_cell.angle_alpha   90.00
_cell.angle_beta   90.00
_cell.angle_gamma   90.00
#
_symmetry.space_group_name_H-M   'P 1'
#
loop_
_entity.id
_entity.type
_entity.pdbx_description
1 polymer ?
#
loop_
_entity_poly.entity_id
_entity_poly.type
_entity_poly.pdbx_seq_one_letter_code
_entity_poly.pdbx_strand_id
1 'polypeptide(L)'
;MSAIKELLLSAGVDDVIAFGALAVAGFSWWSARRAANAAELSATVAQSQLDVLTKKVTMIDEPGKMSEVLPAWFVNRMANDYWYFGLLMDNNVVLPIHRIQKISDDGRWLEVELMEQGDDIHEFPDSPIKEMPVIYALEGRTPANVQISKIVGTIELANT
;
A
#
# COMPACT_ATOMS: atom_id res chain seq x y z
N MET A 1 -17.80 -27.59 -47.95
CA MET A 1 -18.14 -28.77 -47.12
C MET A 1 -17.95 -30.11 -47.87
N SER A 2 -17.04 -30.19 -48.85
CA SER A 2 -17.05 -31.29 -49.86
C SER A 2 -15.84 -32.23 -49.84
N ALA A 3 -14.63 -31.77 -49.48
CA ALA A 3 -13.43 -32.61 -49.62
C ALA A 3 -13.20 -33.60 -48.46
N ILE A 4 -13.56 -33.23 -47.22
CA ILE A 4 -13.32 -34.07 -46.02
C ILE A 4 -14.28 -35.28 -45.99
N LYS A 5 -15.51 -35.10 -46.47
CA LYS A 5 -16.50 -36.18 -46.53
C LYS A 5 -16.12 -37.26 -47.55
N GLU A 6 -15.63 -36.88 -48.73
CA GLU A 6 -15.19 -37.85 -49.75
C GLU A 6 -13.95 -38.63 -49.32
N LEU A 7 -13.00 -37.98 -48.64
CA LEU A 7 -11.79 -38.63 -48.11
C LEU A 7 -12.10 -39.69 -47.03
N LEU A 8 -13.15 -39.46 -46.22
CA LEU A 8 -13.61 -40.39 -45.18
C LEU A 8 -14.43 -41.56 -45.74
N LEU A 9 -15.06 -41.39 -46.90
CA LEU A 9 -15.88 -42.42 -47.57
C LEU A 9 -15.04 -43.45 -48.35
N SER A 10 -13.80 -43.12 -48.71
CA SER A 10 -12.84 -44.02 -49.38
C SER A 10 -11.83 -44.70 -48.44
N ALA A 11 -11.82 -44.31 -47.15
CA ALA A 11 -10.85 -44.75 -46.16
C ALA A 11 -11.30 -46.05 -45.47
N GLY A 12 -10.38 -46.97 -45.20
CA GLY A 12 -10.67 -48.19 -44.44
C GLY A 12 -11.00 -47.87 -42.97
N VAL A 13 -11.65 -48.80 -42.26
CA VAL A 13 -11.99 -48.63 -40.83
C VAL A 13 -10.74 -48.26 -39.99
N ASP A 14 -9.59 -48.83 -40.33
CA ASP A 14 -8.30 -48.56 -39.68
C ASP A 14 -7.81 -47.11 -39.89
N ASP A 15 -8.05 -46.53 -41.07
CA ASP A 15 -7.68 -45.15 -41.38
C ASP A 15 -8.53 -44.15 -40.56
N VAL A 16 -9.83 -44.43 -40.41
CA VAL A 16 -10.74 -43.59 -39.61
C VAL A 16 -10.33 -43.57 -38.13
N ILE A 17 -9.91 -44.72 -37.59
CA ILE A 17 -9.41 -44.83 -36.22
C ILE A 17 -8.09 -44.07 -36.07
N ALA A 18 -7.18 -44.17 -37.05
CA ALA A 18 -5.92 -43.45 -37.04
C ALA A 18 -6.10 -41.93 -37.06
N PHE A 19 -7.02 -41.41 -37.89
CA PHE A 19 -7.35 -39.98 -37.91
C PHE A 19 -7.98 -39.49 -36.59
N GLY A 20 -8.86 -40.30 -35.98
CA GLY A 20 -9.46 -39.99 -34.68
C GLY A 20 -8.41 -39.91 -33.57
N ALA A 21 -7.47 -40.85 -33.52
CA ALA A 21 -6.38 -40.87 -32.54
C ALA A 21 -5.45 -39.65 -32.66
N LEU A 22 -5.11 -39.25 -33.89
CA LEU A 22 -4.30 -38.05 -34.17
C LEU A 22 -4.99 -36.76 -33.72
N ALA A 23 -6.31 -36.65 -33.94
CA ALA A 23 -7.08 -35.48 -33.51
C ALA A 23 -7.13 -35.35 -31.98
N VAL A 24 -7.35 -36.46 -31.26
CA VAL A 24 -7.37 -36.49 -29.79
C VAL A 24 -5.98 -36.18 -29.20
N ALA A 25 -4.92 -36.74 -29.78
CA ALA A 25 -3.55 -36.44 -29.37
C ALA A 25 -3.18 -34.97 -29.60
N GLY A 26 -3.56 -34.41 -30.75
CA GLY A 26 -3.34 -32.99 -31.07
C GLY A 26 -4.07 -32.05 -30.12
N PHE A 27 -5.34 -32.35 -29.80
CA PHE A 27 -6.11 -31.56 -28.84
C PHE A 27 -5.52 -31.66 -27.43
N SER A 28 -5.10 -32.86 -27.01
CA SER A 28 -4.46 -33.09 -25.70
C SER A 28 -3.12 -32.34 -25.58
N TRP A 29 -2.30 -32.34 -26.63
CA TRP A 29 -1.07 -31.57 -26.68
C TRP A 29 -1.32 -30.05 -26.63
N TRP A 30 -2.31 -29.57 -27.38
CA TRP A 30 -2.72 -28.16 -27.37
C TRP A 30 -3.22 -27.71 -25.98
N SER A 31 -4.06 -28.51 -25.32
CA SER A 31 -4.54 -28.20 -23.98
C SER A 31 -3.41 -28.23 -22.94
N ALA A 32 -2.50 -29.21 -23.03
CA ALA A 32 -1.33 -29.29 -22.15
C ALA A 32 -0.40 -28.08 -22.32
N ARG A 33 -0.17 -27.64 -23.57
CA ARG A 33 0.62 -26.44 -23.88
C ARG A 33 -0.01 -25.19 -23.27
N ARG A 34 -1.35 -25.05 -23.37
CA ARG A 34 -2.05 -23.92 -22.76
C ARG A 34 -1.98 -23.93 -21.23
N ALA A 35 -2.13 -25.10 -20.62
CA ALA A 35 -2.00 -25.24 -19.18
C ALA A 35 -0.58 -24.88 -18.70
N ALA A 36 0.45 -25.32 -19.41
CA ALA A 36 1.85 -24.97 -19.12
C ALA A 36 2.10 -23.46 -19.22
N ASN A 37 1.67 -22.82 -20.31
CA ASN A 37 1.82 -21.37 -20.47
C ASN A 37 1.06 -20.58 -19.40
N ALA A 38 -0.14 -21.03 -19.00
CA ALA A 38 -0.90 -20.40 -17.93
C ALA A 38 -0.21 -20.54 -16.56
N ALA A 39 0.41 -21.71 -16.30
CA ALA A 39 1.19 -21.94 -15.08
C ALA A 39 2.41 -21.02 -15.01
N GLU A 40 3.17 -20.87 -16.10
CA GLU A 40 4.31 -19.95 -16.18
C GLU A 40 3.90 -18.49 -15.93
N LEU A 41 2.78 -18.07 -16.52
CA LEU A 41 2.24 -16.73 -16.30
C LEU A 41 1.84 -16.52 -14.84
N SER A 42 1.17 -17.50 -14.24
CA SER A 42 0.75 -17.44 -12.84
C SER A 42 1.93 -17.42 -11.87
N ALA A 43 3.01 -18.17 -12.16
CA ALA A 43 4.23 -18.17 -11.37
C ALA A 43 4.94 -16.80 -11.43
N THR A 44 5.01 -16.21 -12.63
CA THR A 44 5.60 -14.87 -12.82
C THR A 44 4.81 -13.79 -12.07
N VAL A 45 3.48 -13.84 -12.13
CA VAL A 45 2.62 -12.89 -11.39
C VAL A 45 2.72 -13.11 -9.87
N ALA A 46 2.75 -14.35 -9.41
CA ALA A 46 2.94 -14.65 -8.00
C ALA A 46 4.29 -14.13 -7.50
N GLN A 47 5.36 -14.27 -8.29
CA GLN A 47 6.69 -13.82 -7.94
C GLN A 47 6.79 -12.28 -7.91
N SER A 48 6.17 -11.58 -8.86
CA SER A 48 6.12 -10.12 -8.81
C SER A 48 5.30 -9.60 -7.62
N GLN A 49 4.22 -10.29 -7.24
CA GLN A 49 3.47 -9.95 -6.02
C GLN A 49 4.29 -10.19 -4.76
N LEU A 50 5.06 -11.28 -4.70
CA LEU A 50 5.99 -11.53 -3.60
C LEU A 50 7.05 -10.43 -3.55
N ASP A 51 7.64 -10.02 -4.65
CA ASP A 51 8.64 -8.94 -4.66
C ASP A 51 8.07 -7.62 -4.13
N VAL A 52 6.82 -7.29 -4.49
CA VAL A 52 6.11 -6.11 -3.95
C VAL A 52 5.86 -6.24 -2.46
N LEU A 53 5.46 -7.43 -1.97
CA LEU A 53 5.21 -7.69 -0.54
C LEU A 53 6.51 -7.77 0.28
N THR A 54 7.61 -8.18 -0.35
CA THR A 54 8.92 -8.35 0.32
C THR A 54 9.73 -7.06 0.31
N LYS A 55 9.29 -6.04 -0.44
CA LYS A 55 9.92 -4.72 -0.39
C LYS A 55 9.86 -4.19 1.04
N LYS A 56 11.02 -4.08 1.67
CA LYS A 56 11.16 -3.51 3.01
C LYS A 56 10.79 -2.03 2.96
N VAL A 57 9.75 -1.66 3.69
CA VAL A 57 9.40 -0.26 3.92
C VAL A 57 10.46 0.34 4.84
N THR A 58 11.16 1.34 4.36
CA THR A 58 12.21 2.03 5.12
C THR A 58 11.71 3.39 5.57
N MET A 59 12.01 3.75 6.82
CA MET A 59 11.70 5.07 7.35
C MET A 59 12.81 6.05 6.94
N ILE A 60 12.43 7.13 6.29
CA ILE A 60 13.29 8.23 5.87
C ILE A 60 13.26 9.28 6.99
N ASP A 61 14.42 9.57 7.57
CA ASP A 61 14.63 10.54 8.64
C ASP A 61 15.38 11.81 8.19
N GLU A 62 15.97 11.79 6.99
CA GLU A 62 16.71 12.93 6.44
C GLU A 62 15.74 13.94 5.78
N PRO A 63 15.63 15.20 6.27
CA PRO A 63 14.67 16.17 5.74
C PRO A 63 14.79 16.43 4.23
N GLY A 64 16.01 16.39 3.69
CA GLY A 64 16.24 16.50 2.25
C GLY A 64 15.53 15.40 1.45
N LYS A 65 15.57 14.16 1.94
CA LYS A 65 14.89 13.02 1.31
C LYS A 65 13.39 13.00 1.57
N MET A 66 12.93 13.49 2.72
CA MET A 66 11.49 13.67 2.96
C MET A 66 10.85 14.62 1.95
N SER A 67 11.60 15.62 1.46
CA SER A 67 11.11 16.56 0.46
C SER A 67 10.89 15.95 -0.94
N GLU A 68 11.41 14.74 -1.18
CA GLU A 68 11.10 13.96 -2.39
C GLU A 68 9.69 13.35 -2.34
N VAL A 69 9.14 13.18 -1.13
CA VAL A 69 7.82 12.57 -0.88
C VAL A 69 6.78 13.64 -0.53
N LEU A 70 7.17 14.67 0.24
CA LEU A 70 6.29 15.74 0.70
C LEU A 70 6.76 17.12 0.19
N PRO A 71 5.85 18.11 0.08
CA PRO A 71 6.23 19.48 -0.24
C PRO A 71 7.30 20.02 0.73
N ALA A 72 8.32 20.69 0.19
CA ALA A 72 9.46 21.20 0.98
C ALA A 72 9.06 22.14 2.13
N TRP A 73 8.02 22.96 1.93
CA TRP A 73 7.49 23.85 2.99
C TRP A 73 6.92 23.07 4.17
N PHE A 74 6.31 21.90 3.93
CA PHE A 74 5.70 21.06 4.94
C PHE A 74 6.79 20.37 5.75
N VAL A 75 7.79 19.80 5.09
CA VAL A 75 8.96 19.18 5.75
C VAL A 75 9.68 20.20 6.62
N ASN A 76 9.90 21.42 6.13
CA ASN A 76 10.64 22.42 6.89
C ASN A 76 9.91 22.84 8.18
N ARG A 77 8.58 22.95 8.15
CA ARG A 77 7.77 23.29 9.33
C ARG A 77 7.57 22.10 10.27
N MET A 78 7.31 20.91 9.74
CA MET A 78 6.86 19.77 10.55
C MET A 78 7.98 18.84 11.02
N ALA A 79 9.16 18.87 10.37
CA ALA A 79 10.29 18.03 10.75
C ALA A 79 11.37 18.78 11.52
N ASN A 80 11.56 20.09 11.26
CA ASN A 80 12.64 20.87 11.88
C ASN A 80 12.20 21.68 13.10
N ASP A 81 10.94 22.13 13.16
CA ASP A 81 10.43 22.91 14.28
C ASP A 81 9.75 22.00 15.31
N TYR A 82 9.94 22.30 16.60
CA TYR A 82 9.18 21.71 17.70
C TYR A 82 7.96 22.60 17.95
N TRP A 83 6.77 22.11 17.64
CA TRP A 83 5.56 22.92 17.60
C TRP A 83 4.32 22.13 17.97
N TYR A 84 3.27 22.83 18.39
CA TYR A 84 2.02 22.24 18.84
C TYR A 84 1.07 21.96 17.66
N PHE A 85 1.09 20.74 17.12
CA PHE A 85 0.20 20.32 16.04
C PHE A 85 -0.73 19.19 16.46
N GLY A 86 -1.93 19.14 15.88
CA GLY A 86 -2.91 18.09 16.07
C GLY A 86 -3.16 17.36 14.76
N LEU A 87 -3.02 16.03 14.76
CA LEU A 87 -3.48 15.18 13.68
C LEU A 87 -4.94 14.81 13.95
N LEU A 88 -5.85 15.28 13.11
CA LEU A 88 -7.26 14.87 13.16
C LEU A 88 -7.40 13.51 12.47
N MET A 89 -7.81 12.51 13.24
CA MET A 89 -7.96 11.13 12.77
C MET A 89 -9.37 10.87 12.21
N ASP A 90 -9.52 9.82 11.41
CA ASP A 90 -10.80 9.39 10.78
C ASP A 90 -11.89 8.99 11.78
N ASN A 91 -11.53 8.78 13.04
CA ASN A 91 -12.43 8.50 14.16
C ASN A 91 -12.77 9.75 15.00
N ASN A 92 -12.50 10.95 14.49
CA ASN A 92 -12.70 12.24 15.17
C ASN A 92 -11.88 12.43 16.46
N VAL A 93 -10.80 11.67 16.63
CA VAL A 93 -9.83 11.89 17.71
C VAL A 93 -8.67 12.75 17.20
N VAL A 94 -8.15 13.61 18.07
CA VAL A 94 -6.94 14.38 17.79
C VAL A 94 -5.74 13.72 18.46
N LEU A 95 -4.68 13.46 17.68
CA LEU A 95 -3.37 13.10 18.19
C LEU A 95 -2.48 14.35 18.21
N PRO A 96 -2.18 14.91 19.39
CA PRO A 96 -1.28 16.03 19.51
C PRO A 96 0.17 15.56 19.34
N ILE A 97 0.92 16.26 18.50
CA ILE A 97 2.31 15.95 18.15
C ILE A 97 3.17 17.20 18.25
N HIS A 98 4.43 17.01 18.59
CA HIS A 98 5.47 18.04 18.57
C HIS A 98 6.11 18.20 17.19
N ARG A 99 6.27 17.08 16.47
CA ARG A 99 6.87 17.04 15.12
C ARG A 99 6.68 15.68 14.46
N ILE A 100 6.92 15.65 13.16
CA ILE A 100 7.11 14.44 12.36
C ILE A 100 8.61 14.11 12.37
N GLN A 101 8.98 12.93 12.86
CA GLN A 101 10.37 12.47 12.89
C GLN A 101 10.79 11.78 11.60
N LYS A 102 9.92 10.91 11.06
CA LYS A 102 10.23 10.12 9.87
C LYS A 102 9.01 9.88 9.00
N ILE A 103 9.24 9.56 7.73
CA ILE A 103 8.20 9.20 6.77
C ILE A 103 8.62 7.92 6.08
N SER A 104 7.70 6.98 5.87
CA SER A 104 8.02 5.79 5.10
C SER A 104 8.28 6.11 3.62
N ASP A 105 9.16 5.35 2.98
CA ASP A 105 9.50 5.50 1.55
C ASP A 105 8.30 5.29 0.61
N ASP A 106 7.27 4.56 1.07
CA ASP A 106 6.01 4.39 0.36
C ASP A 106 4.96 5.50 0.67
N GLY A 107 5.30 6.46 1.54
CA GLY A 107 4.44 7.57 1.91
C GLY A 107 3.16 7.16 2.66
N ARG A 108 3.13 6.00 3.31
CA ARG A 108 1.96 5.48 4.04
C ARG A 108 2.01 5.70 5.55
N TRP A 109 3.20 5.86 6.11
CA TRP A 109 3.43 5.94 7.55
C TRP A 109 4.23 7.18 7.91
N LEU A 110 3.88 7.76 9.05
CA LEU A 110 4.64 8.80 9.72
C LEU A 110 5.11 8.26 11.07
N GLU A 111 6.39 8.44 11.37
CA GLU A 111 6.87 8.39 12.75
C GLU A 111 6.77 9.80 13.32
N VAL A 112 6.06 9.95 14.43
CA VAL A 112 5.79 11.24 15.06
C VAL A 112 6.23 11.23 16.52
N GLU A 113 6.50 12.42 17.05
CA GLU A 113 6.65 12.64 18.48
C GLU A 113 5.32 13.12 19.05
N LEU A 114 4.59 12.25 19.73
CA LEU A 114 3.35 12.59 20.42
C LEU A 114 3.64 13.52 21.60
N MET A 115 2.68 14.39 21.91
CA MET A 115 2.72 15.21 23.12
C MET A 115 2.27 14.42 24.34
N GLU A 116 2.79 14.78 25.52
CA GLU A 116 2.34 14.24 26.80
C GLU A 116 1.22 15.10 27.38
N GLN A 117 0.47 14.55 28.33
CA GLN A 117 -0.64 15.27 28.96
C GLN A 117 -0.16 16.54 29.71
N GLY A 118 1.11 16.58 30.14
CA GLY A 118 1.72 17.74 30.77
C GLY A 118 2.00 18.93 29.83
N ASP A 119 1.95 18.72 28.52
CA ASP A 119 2.14 19.76 27.50
C ASP A 119 0.82 20.50 27.18
N ASP A 120 -0.07 20.63 28.18
CA ASP A 120 -1.53 20.77 28.05
C ASP A 120 -2.00 21.85 27.05
N ILE A 121 -2.40 21.38 25.87
CA ILE A 121 -2.97 22.21 24.79
C ILE A 121 -4.37 22.76 25.09
N HIS A 122 -5.05 22.29 26.14
CA HIS A 122 -6.33 22.87 26.57
C HIS A 122 -6.14 24.17 27.35
N GLU A 123 -4.91 24.46 27.80
CA GLU A 123 -4.54 25.76 28.37
C GLU A 123 -4.56 26.88 27.32
N PHE A 124 -4.50 26.54 26.02
CA PHE A 124 -4.65 27.54 24.96
C PHE A 124 -6.12 27.98 24.84
N PRO A 125 -6.45 29.24 25.21
CA PRO A 125 -7.83 29.70 25.29
C PRO A 125 -8.55 29.68 23.95
N ASP A 126 -7.81 29.73 22.84
CA ASP A 126 -8.35 29.72 21.47
C ASP A 126 -8.11 28.39 20.74
N SER A 127 -7.78 27.31 21.47
CA SER A 127 -7.52 26.02 20.84
C SER A 127 -8.76 25.52 20.07
N PRO A 128 -8.61 25.21 18.76
CA PRO A 128 -9.71 24.76 17.92
C PRO A 128 -10.24 23.38 18.30
N ILE A 129 -9.58 22.67 19.23
CA ILE A 129 -9.89 21.29 19.59
C ILE A 129 -10.46 21.14 21.01
N LYS A 130 -10.85 22.23 21.69
CA LYS A 130 -11.33 22.21 23.09
C LYS A 130 -12.43 21.18 23.38
N GLU A 131 -13.30 20.93 22.41
CA GLU A 131 -14.43 20.00 22.54
C GLU A 131 -14.17 18.63 21.91
N MET A 132 -12.96 18.41 21.36
CA MET A 132 -12.61 17.18 20.66
C MET A 132 -11.92 16.18 21.60
N PRO A 133 -12.12 14.87 21.41
CA PRO A 133 -11.35 13.86 22.12
C PRO A 133 -9.87 13.95 21.71
N VAL A 134 -8.99 14.03 22.71
CA VAL A 134 -7.53 14.07 22.52
C VAL A 134 -6.89 12.85 23.16
N ILE A 135 -5.94 12.21 22.48
CA ILE A 135 -5.14 11.12 23.04
C ILE A 135 -3.68 11.55 23.12
N TYR A 136 -3.18 11.72 24.34
CA TYR A 136 -1.78 12.03 24.61
C TYR A 136 -0.94 10.76 24.74
N ALA A 137 0.37 10.93 24.63
CA ALA A 137 1.34 9.92 25.03
C ALA A 137 1.31 9.67 26.54
N LEU A 138 1.70 8.46 26.90
CA LEU A 138 2.11 8.16 28.27
C LEU A 138 3.49 8.77 28.51
N GLU A 139 3.74 9.20 29.75
CA GLU A 139 5.02 9.80 30.16
C GLU A 139 6.22 8.93 29.75
N GLY A 140 7.19 9.56 29.08
CA GLY A 140 8.38 8.93 28.52
C GLY A 140 8.14 8.04 27.30
N ARG A 141 6.94 8.04 26.71
CA ARG A 141 6.55 7.19 25.58
C ARG A 141 5.91 7.98 24.44
N THR A 142 6.65 8.97 23.96
CA THR A 142 6.24 9.90 22.89
C THR A 142 6.38 9.36 21.45
N PRO A 143 7.29 8.42 21.11
CA PRO A 143 7.39 7.95 19.72
C PRO A 143 6.17 7.11 19.32
N ALA A 144 5.55 7.45 18.19
CA ALA A 144 4.44 6.68 17.63
C ALA A 144 4.48 6.62 16.10
N ASN A 145 3.92 5.55 15.55
CA ASN A 145 3.69 5.42 14.11
C ASN A 145 2.21 5.67 13.79
N VAL A 146 1.96 6.57 12.86
CA VAL A 146 0.62 6.95 12.41
C VAL A 146 0.48 6.64 10.92
N GLN A 147 -0.60 5.98 10.55
CA GLN A 147 -0.91 5.71 9.16
C GLN A 147 -1.53 6.95 8.51
N ILE A 148 -0.95 7.42 7.40
CA ILE A 148 -1.39 8.67 6.74
C ILE A 148 -2.85 8.57 6.25
N SER A 149 -3.29 7.38 5.81
CA SER A 149 -4.67 7.14 5.38
C SER A 149 -5.72 7.30 6.50
N LYS A 150 -5.28 7.42 7.75
CA LYS A 150 -6.12 7.65 8.93
C LYS A 150 -6.17 9.11 9.35
N ILE A 151 -5.36 9.97 8.73
CA ILE A 151 -5.32 11.40 9.01
C ILE A 151 -6.28 12.10 8.04
N VAL A 152 -7.28 12.78 8.59
CA VAL A 152 -8.26 13.59 7.85
C VAL A 152 -7.72 15.01 7.63
N GLY A 153 -6.94 15.52 8.58
CA GLY A 153 -6.34 16.85 8.49
C GLY A 153 -5.35 17.12 9.60
N THR A 154 -4.68 18.27 9.49
CA THR A 154 -3.76 18.79 10.49
C THR A 154 -4.29 20.12 11.01
N ILE A 155 -4.20 20.33 12.32
CA ILE A 155 -4.69 21.51 13.00
C ILE A 155 -3.55 22.09 13.83
N GLU A 156 -3.39 23.41 13.79
CA GLU A 156 -2.46 24.11 14.66
C GLU A 156 -3.11 24.31 16.05
N LEU A 157 -2.42 23.87 17.10
CA LEU A 157 -3.00 23.80 18.45
C LEU A 157 -2.63 24.99 19.33
N ALA A 158 -1.52 25.67 19.01
CA ALA A 158 -1.10 26.88 19.66
C ALA A 158 -0.88 27.98 18.61
N ASN A 159 -1.39 29.18 18.90
CA ASN A 159 -1.10 30.38 18.12
C ASN A 159 0.00 31.14 18.88
N THR A 160 1.19 31.30 18.30
CA THR A 160 2.20 32.23 18.82
C THR A 160 1.90 33.65 18.38
#